data_AF-A0A1W9WBX3-F1
#
_entry.id   AF-A0A1W9WBX3-F1
#
_cell.length_a   1.000
_cell.length_b   1.000
_cell.length_c   1.000
_cell.angle_alpha   90.00
_cell.angle_beta   90.00
_cell.angle_gamma   90.00
#
_symmetry.space_group_name_H-M   'P 1'
#
loop_
_entity.id
_entity.type
_entity.pdbx_description
1 polymer ?
#
loop_
_entity_poly.entity_id
_entity_poly.type
_entity_poly.pdbx_seq_one_letter_code
_entity_poly.pdbx_strand_id
1 'polypeptide(L)'
;MLFNINPFQYGKPVSAKSFFGYERALRTIVQRILNNAQSSAIISEPRMGKTSLLHFLKSAELRRQLPLPIQERLIFSGMDMQAFDAKRTVAHFWERALVPIHEQLIEPVPDSPLAKQYNKCYQKNFAGYSYEMERFFEMLYNNNKQLVLLLDEFDTVLHHTRLNCAEFYAGLRSLASRSTGGLSVVTASRLSLTEL
;
A
#
# COMPACT_ATOMS: atom_id res chain seq x y z
N MET A 1 -10.99 -28.95 -28.76
CA MET A 1 -11.71 -28.62 -27.51
C MET A 1 -10.76 -27.85 -26.61
N LEU A 2 -10.84 -26.52 -26.61
CA LEU A 2 -9.97 -25.67 -25.80
C LEU A 2 -10.53 -25.66 -24.36
N PHE A 3 -9.72 -26.08 -23.40
CA PHE A 3 -10.07 -26.08 -21.99
C PHE A 3 -10.28 -24.65 -21.50
N ASN A 4 -11.49 -24.36 -21.02
CA ASN A 4 -11.87 -23.11 -20.37
C ASN A 4 -11.26 -23.09 -18.96
N ILE A 5 -9.99 -22.71 -18.83
CA ILE A 5 -9.33 -22.56 -17.53
C ILE A 5 -9.87 -21.27 -16.91
N ASN A 6 -10.71 -21.43 -15.88
CA ASN A 6 -11.20 -20.32 -15.09
C ASN A 6 -10.01 -19.61 -14.40
N PRO A 7 -9.71 -18.33 -14.73
CA PRO A 7 -8.58 -17.59 -14.16
C PRO A 7 -8.81 -17.17 -12.70
N PHE A 8 -10.02 -17.38 -12.15
CA PHE A 8 -10.37 -17.04 -10.77
C PHE A 8 -10.25 -18.28 -9.87
N GLN A 9 -9.02 -18.73 -9.58
CA GLN A 9 -8.77 -19.72 -8.54
C GLN A 9 -8.71 -19.03 -7.17
N TYR A 10 -9.59 -19.44 -6.24
CA TYR A 10 -9.51 -19.02 -4.85
C TYR A 10 -8.32 -19.73 -4.17
N GLY A 11 -7.47 -18.98 -3.48
CA GLY A 11 -6.48 -19.53 -2.54
C GLY A 11 -5.01 -19.62 -2.98
N LYS A 12 -4.64 -19.19 -4.20
CA LYS A 12 -3.23 -18.96 -4.59
C LYS A 12 -3.11 -17.67 -5.40
N PRO A 13 -2.03 -16.88 -5.27
CA PRO A 13 -1.80 -15.71 -6.11
C PRO A 13 -1.91 -16.10 -7.58
N VAL A 14 -2.71 -15.33 -8.34
CA VAL A 14 -2.84 -15.52 -9.80
C VAL A 14 -1.46 -15.33 -10.42
N SER A 15 -0.98 -16.34 -11.18
CA SER A 15 0.33 -16.25 -11.83
C SER A 15 0.35 -15.10 -12.84
N ALA A 16 1.52 -14.51 -13.10
CA ALA A 16 1.65 -13.41 -14.07
C ALA A 16 1.11 -13.79 -15.46
N LYS A 17 1.19 -15.08 -15.82
CA LYS A 17 0.68 -15.64 -17.09
C LYS A 17 -0.84 -15.76 -17.15
N SER A 18 -1.52 -15.71 -16.02
CA SER A 18 -2.98 -15.80 -15.90
C SER A 18 -3.66 -14.43 -15.82
N PHE A 19 -2.86 -13.35 -15.78
CA PHE A 19 -3.33 -11.98 -15.60
C PHE A 19 -3.48 -11.25 -16.94
N PHE A 20 -4.52 -11.59 -17.70
CA PHE A 20 -4.78 -10.99 -19.01
C PHE A 20 -5.25 -9.53 -18.89
N GLY A 21 -4.64 -8.62 -19.64
CA GLY A 21 -5.13 -7.25 -19.88
C GLY A 21 -4.66 -6.18 -18.89
N TYR A 22 -3.97 -6.56 -17.81
CA TYR A 22 -3.41 -5.63 -16.83
C TYR A 22 -1.89 -5.46 -16.93
N GLU A 23 -1.22 -6.06 -17.92
CA GLU A 23 0.24 -6.00 -18.05
C GLU A 23 0.73 -4.56 -18.21
N ARG A 24 -0.01 -3.73 -18.96
CA ARG A 24 0.27 -2.31 -19.11
C ARG A 24 0.06 -1.56 -17.79
N ALA A 25 -1.07 -1.79 -17.12
CA ALA A 25 -1.39 -1.14 -15.84
C ALA A 25 -0.37 -1.51 -14.75
N LEU A 26 -0.05 -2.80 -14.62
CA LEU A 26 0.97 -3.33 -13.72
C LEU A 26 2.32 -2.69 -13.99
N ARG A 27 2.77 -2.66 -15.25
CA ARG A 27 4.04 -2.01 -15.64
C ARG A 27 4.04 -0.54 -15.25
N THR A 28 2.95 0.19 -15.51
CA THR A 28 2.82 1.59 -15.13
C THR A 28 2.87 1.79 -13.62
N ILE A 29 2.15 0.97 -12.84
CA ILE A 29 2.17 1.05 -11.37
C ILE A 29 3.58 0.76 -10.83
N VAL A 30 4.23 -0.30 -11.31
CA VAL A 30 5.60 -0.64 -10.92
C VAL A 30 6.55 0.51 -11.26
N GLN A 31 6.50 1.05 -12.49
CA GLN A 31 7.33 2.20 -12.86
C GLN A 31 7.11 3.42 -11.95
N ARG A 32 5.86 3.70 -11.56
CA ARG A 32 5.54 4.80 -10.64
C ARG A 32 6.07 4.57 -9.22
N ILE A 33 5.95 3.35 -8.71
CA ILE A 33 6.54 2.95 -7.42
C ILE A 33 8.06 3.15 -7.46
N LEU A 34 8.72 2.72 -8.53
CA LEU A 34 10.18 2.80 -8.66
C LEU A 34 10.68 4.23 -8.92
N ASN A 35 9.92 5.03 -9.68
CA ASN A 35 10.29 6.40 -10.03
C ASN A 35 9.65 7.38 -9.03
N ASN A 36 10.39 7.70 -7.97
CA ASN A 36 10.02 8.68 -6.94
C ASN A 36 8.78 8.32 -6.12
N ALA A 37 8.54 7.02 -5.91
CA ALA A 37 7.48 6.53 -5.02
C ALA A 37 6.09 7.10 -5.32
N GLN A 38 5.78 7.35 -6.60
CA GLN A 38 4.53 7.98 -6.99
C GLN A 38 3.33 7.12 -6.61
N SER A 39 2.29 7.78 -6.12
CA SER A 39 1.01 7.13 -5.82
C SER A 39 0.20 6.84 -7.09
N SER A 40 -0.63 5.80 -7.04
CA SER A 40 -1.47 5.34 -8.16
C SER A 40 -2.88 5.04 -7.67
N ALA A 41 -3.88 5.33 -8.51
CA ALA A 41 -5.26 4.93 -8.28
C ALA A 41 -5.69 3.99 -9.41
N ILE A 42 -6.28 2.86 -9.04
CA ILE A 42 -6.86 1.86 -9.94
C ILE A 42 -8.37 1.96 -9.81
N ILE A 43 -9.03 2.43 -10.86
CA ILE A 43 -10.49 2.63 -10.89
C ILE A 43 -11.07 1.74 -11.99
N SER A 44 -12.03 0.89 -11.64
CA SER A 44 -12.76 0.05 -12.59
C SER A 44 -14.03 -0.53 -11.97
N GLU A 45 -14.89 -1.11 -12.81
CA GLU A 45 -16.08 -1.85 -12.38
C GLU A 45 -15.76 -3.00 -11.39
N PRO A 46 -16.74 -3.42 -10.57
CA PRO A 46 -16.60 -4.60 -9.71
C PRO A 46 -16.16 -5.86 -10.48
N ARG A 47 -15.40 -6.73 -9.80
CA ARG A 47 -14.95 -8.04 -10.32
C ARG A 47 -14.00 -7.99 -11.53
N MET A 48 -13.44 -6.84 -11.86
CA MET A 48 -12.41 -6.70 -12.90
C MET A 48 -10.99 -7.12 -12.45
N GLY A 49 -10.82 -7.67 -11.24
CA GLY A 49 -9.52 -8.20 -10.79
C GLY A 49 -8.58 -7.20 -10.11
N LYS A 50 -9.09 -6.05 -9.62
CA LYS A 50 -8.30 -5.06 -8.85
C LYS A 50 -7.61 -5.69 -7.63
N THR A 51 -8.35 -6.43 -6.81
CA THR A 51 -7.83 -7.17 -5.64
C THR A 51 -6.73 -8.14 -6.04
N SER A 52 -6.94 -8.91 -7.11
CA SER A 52 -5.94 -9.82 -7.66
C SER A 52 -4.67 -9.08 -8.09
N LEU A 53 -4.80 -7.87 -8.64
CA LEU A 53 -3.67 -7.05 -9.07
C LEU A 53 -2.87 -6.55 -7.87
N LEU A 54 -3.54 -6.07 -6.81
CA LEU A 54 -2.89 -5.69 -5.55
C LEU A 54 -2.20 -6.90 -4.88
N HIS A 55 -2.84 -8.07 -4.87
CA HIS A 55 -2.21 -9.30 -4.37
C HIS A 55 -0.98 -9.69 -5.18
N PHE A 56 -1.04 -9.56 -6.51
CA PHE A 56 0.11 -9.82 -7.38
C PHE A 56 1.27 -8.84 -7.09
N LEU A 57 0.97 -7.55 -6.86
CA LEU A 57 1.98 -6.55 -6.47
C LEU A 57 2.74 -6.93 -5.19
N LYS A 58 2.07 -7.54 -4.21
CA LYS A 58 2.68 -8.01 -2.95
C LYS A 58 3.32 -9.41 -3.08
N SER A 59 3.13 -10.11 -4.19
CA SER A 59 3.51 -11.51 -4.31
C SER A 59 5.03 -11.73 -4.38
N ALA A 60 5.48 -12.89 -3.90
CA ALA A 60 6.85 -13.36 -4.12
C ALA A 60 7.16 -13.60 -5.61
N GLU A 61 6.14 -13.75 -6.45
CA GLU A 61 6.32 -13.87 -7.90
C GLU A 61 6.78 -12.55 -8.51
N LEU A 62 6.07 -11.44 -8.27
CA LEU A 62 6.53 -10.13 -8.74
C LEU A 62 7.88 -9.77 -8.11
N ARG A 63 8.06 -10.04 -6.81
CA ARG A 63 9.33 -9.74 -6.13
C ARG A 63 10.53 -10.40 -6.82
N ARG A 64 10.41 -11.67 -7.23
CA ARG A 64 11.47 -12.38 -7.96
C ARG A 64 11.76 -11.82 -9.36
N GLN A 65 10.83 -11.07 -9.96
CA GLN A 65 11.03 -10.43 -11.25
C GLN A 65 11.74 -9.07 -11.15
N LEU A 66 11.85 -8.49 -9.95
CA LEU A 66 12.53 -7.22 -9.73
C LEU A 66 14.04 -7.43 -9.52
N PRO A 67 14.91 -6.48 -9.87
CA PRO A 67 16.34 -6.54 -9.52
C PRO A 67 16.54 -6.60 -7.99
N LEU A 68 17.53 -7.34 -7.50
CA LEU A 68 17.79 -7.53 -6.06
C LEU A 68 17.80 -6.22 -5.23
N PRO A 69 18.48 -5.13 -5.66
CA PRO A 69 18.46 -3.88 -4.89
C PRO A 69 17.05 -3.30 -4.71
N ILE A 70 16.17 -3.52 -5.68
CA ILE A 70 14.76 -3.11 -5.61
C ILE A 70 13.98 -4.05 -4.69
N GLN A 71 14.24 -5.35 -4.74
CA GLN A 71 13.58 -6.34 -3.87
C GLN A 71 13.82 -6.03 -2.39
N GLU A 72 15.03 -5.62 -2.03
CA GLU A 72 15.42 -5.30 -0.65
C GLU A 72 14.88 -3.93 -0.20
N ARG A 73 14.68 -3.01 -1.15
CA ARG A 73 14.14 -1.68 -0.89
C ARG A 73 12.64 -1.68 -0.59
N LEU A 74 11.84 -2.44 -1.33
CA LEU A 74 10.39 -2.39 -1.24
C LEU A 74 9.83 -3.25 -0.10
N ILE A 75 8.99 -2.65 0.74
CA ILE A 75 8.22 -3.31 1.78
C ILE A 75 6.74 -3.08 1.49
N PHE A 76 5.97 -4.15 1.34
CA PHE A 76 4.56 -4.07 0.94
C PHE A 76 3.63 -4.24 2.15
N SER A 77 2.72 -3.30 2.33
CA SER A 77 1.61 -3.40 3.26
C SER A 77 0.30 -3.37 2.49
N GLY A 78 -0.57 -4.37 2.73
CA GLY A 78 -1.83 -4.50 2.01
C GLY A 78 -2.99 -4.47 2.99
N MET A 79 -3.99 -3.65 2.69
CA MET A 79 -5.17 -3.46 3.54
C MET A 79 -6.44 -3.50 2.69
N ASP A 80 -7.39 -4.29 3.14
CA ASP A 80 -8.78 -4.23 2.68
C ASP A 80 -9.52 -3.20 3.53
N MET A 81 -9.97 -2.11 2.89
CA MET A 81 -10.65 -1.02 3.60
C MET A 81 -12.09 -1.37 4.00
N GLN A 82 -12.72 -2.35 3.33
CA GLN A 82 -14.04 -2.85 3.72
C GLN A 82 -13.98 -3.65 5.02
N ALA A 83 -12.91 -4.43 5.22
CA ALA A 83 -12.66 -5.16 6.46
C ALA A 83 -12.15 -4.27 7.61
N PHE A 84 -11.89 -2.99 7.36
CA PHE A 84 -11.44 -2.04 8.36
C PHE A 84 -12.63 -1.49 9.15
N ASP A 85 -12.82 -2.02 10.37
CA ASP A 85 -13.94 -1.68 11.27
C ASP A 85 -14.18 -0.17 11.39
N ALA A 86 -15.44 0.25 11.19
CA ALA A 86 -15.94 1.62 11.25
C ALA A 86 -15.49 2.42 12.49
N LYS A 87 -15.25 1.74 13.62
CA LYS A 87 -14.79 2.38 14.88
C LYS A 87 -13.30 2.73 14.88
N ARG A 88 -12.51 2.15 13.98
CA ARG A 88 -11.07 2.36 13.92
C ARG A 88 -10.73 3.76 13.44
N THR A 89 -9.73 4.36 14.09
CA THR A 89 -9.30 5.73 13.81
C THR A 89 -8.16 5.77 12.80
N VAL A 90 -7.76 6.98 12.42
CA VAL A 90 -6.54 7.23 11.62
C VAL A 90 -5.29 6.61 12.26
N ALA A 91 -5.19 6.63 13.59
CA ALA A 91 -4.11 5.98 14.33
C ALA A 91 -4.05 4.47 14.07
N HIS A 92 -5.18 3.78 14.20
CA HIS A 92 -5.29 2.34 13.94
C HIS A 92 -4.99 2.00 12.47
N PHE A 93 -5.29 2.92 11.54
CA PHE A 93 -4.94 2.74 10.14
C PHE A 93 -3.42 2.71 9.97
N TRP A 94 -2.71 3.68 10.54
CA TRP A 94 -1.25 3.75 10.43
C TRP A 94 -0.55 2.64 11.22
N GLU A 95 -1.04 2.30 12.41
CA GLU A 95 -0.57 1.15 13.17
C GLU A 95 -0.61 -0.11 12.31
N ARG A 96 -1.76 -0.39 11.66
CA ARG A 96 -1.92 -1.53 10.76
C ARG A 96 -1.05 -1.43 9.51
N ALA A 97 -0.98 -0.25 8.88
CA ALA A 97 -0.21 -0.02 7.67
C ALA A 97 1.29 -0.25 7.89
N LEU A 98 1.78 0.06 9.09
CA LEU A 98 3.20 -0.01 9.44
C LEU A 98 3.65 -1.37 10.01
N VAL A 99 2.75 -2.33 10.23
CA VAL A 99 3.11 -3.67 10.74
C VAL A 99 4.28 -4.31 9.99
N PRO A 100 4.30 -4.36 8.64
CA PRO A 100 5.43 -4.99 7.93
C PRO A 100 6.76 -4.28 8.14
N ILE A 101 6.74 -2.96 8.38
CA ILE A 101 7.95 -2.20 8.71
C ILE A 101 8.42 -2.56 10.11
N HIS A 102 7.49 -2.63 11.07
CA HIS A 102 7.79 -3.03 12.44
C HIS A 102 8.50 -4.39 12.48
N GLU A 103 7.89 -5.41 11.89
CA GLU A 103 8.39 -6.78 11.87
C GLU A 103 9.75 -6.91 11.15
N GLN A 104 9.96 -6.19 10.03
CA GLN A 104 11.14 -6.38 9.18
C GLN A 104 12.32 -5.48 9.54
N LEU A 105 12.07 -4.30 10.12
CA LEU A 105 13.11 -3.28 10.31
C LEU A 105 13.25 -2.80 11.76
N ILE A 106 12.16 -2.81 12.54
CA ILE A 106 12.15 -2.22 13.88
C ILE A 106 12.46 -3.28 14.92
N GLU A 107 11.69 -4.38 14.93
CA GLU A 107 11.86 -5.49 15.86
C GLU A 107 13.25 -6.15 15.78
N PRO A 108 13.88 -6.34 14.60
CA PRO A 108 15.22 -6.92 14.54
C PRO A 108 16.33 -6.01 15.08
N VAL A 109 16.13 -4.68 15.08
CA VAL A 109 17.14 -3.70 15.51
C VAL A 109 16.47 -2.56 16.32
N PRO A 110 15.99 -2.84 17.55
CA PRO A 110 15.13 -1.95 18.32
C PRO A 110 15.81 -0.65 18.77
N ASP A 111 17.14 -0.63 18.83
CA ASP A 111 17.92 0.56 19.22
C ASP A 111 18.36 1.43 18.04
N SER A 112 18.04 1.03 16.81
CA SER A 112 18.38 1.79 15.61
C SER A 112 17.74 3.20 15.63
N PRO A 113 18.34 4.20 14.95
CA PRO A 113 17.72 5.52 14.82
C PRO A 113 16.30 5.45 14.23
N LEU A 114 16.06 4.53 13.28
CA LEU A 114 14.74 4.32 12.67
C LEU A 114 13.74 3.76 13.69
N ALA A 115 14.13 2.78 14.51
CA ALA A 115 13.30 2.23 15.58
C ALA A 115 12.95 3.27 16.65
N LYS A 116 13.92 4.11 17.05
CA LYS A 116 13.66 5.24 17.94
C LYS A 116 12.66 6.23 17.34
N GLN A 117 12.76 6.51 16.04
CA GLN A 117 11.81 7.39 15.36
C GLN A 117 10.41 6.75 15.24
N TYR A 118 10.33 5.45 14.96
CA TYR A 118 9.07 4.68 15.00
C TYR A 118 8.41 4.77 16.37
N ASN A 119 9.18 4.60 17.46
CA ASN A 119 8.65 4.70 18.83
C ASN A 119 8.12 6.09 19.16
N LYS A 120 8.70 7.16 18.61
CA LYS A 120 8.12 8.51 18.73
C LYS A 120 6.77 8.61 18.02
N CYS A 121 6.64 8.01 16.83
CA CYS A 121 5.35 7.96 16.12
C CYS A 121 4.31 7.19 16.96
N TYR A 122 4.70 6.04 17.53
CA TYR A 122 3.85 5.24 18.42
C TYR A 122 3.41 6.02 19.67
N GLN A 123 4.33 6.72 20.34
CA GLN A 123 4.03 7.56 21.50
C GLN A 123 3.08 8.73 21.17
N LYS A 124 3.10 9.20 19.92
CA LYS A 124 2.16 10.19 19.39
C LYS A 124 0.91 9.55 18.78
N ASN A 125 0.67 8.27 19.05
CA ASN A 125 -0.49 7.50 18.59
C ASN A 125 -0.65 7.51 17.07
N PHE A 126 0.47 7.49 16.32
CA PHE A 126 0.48 7.59 14.85
C PHE A 126 -0.49 8.65 14.31
N ALA A 127 -0.53 9.82 14.97
CA ALA A 127 -1.38 10.93 14.58
C ALA A 127 -1.10 11.27 13.10
N GLY A 128 -2.13 11.17 12.25
CA GLY A 128 -2.03 11.00 10.80
C GLY A 128 -0.84 11.72 10.15
N TYR A 129 -0.99 13.03 9.93
CA TYR A 129 0.12 13.89 9.51
C TYR A 129 0.77 14.54 10.72
N SER A 130 1.94 14.07 11.10
CA SER A 130 2.78 14.68 12.12
C SER A 130 4.22 14.79 11.65
N TYR A 131 4.99 15.67 12.30
CA TYR A 131 6.43 15.79 12.06
C TYR A 131 7.15 14.44 12.26
N GLU A 132 6.73 13.66 13.27
CA GLU A 132 7.30 12.35 13.54
C GLU A 132 7.08 11.37 12.39
N MET A 133 5.87 11.35 11.83
CA MET A 133 5.52 10.51 10.68
C MET A 133 6.28 10.93 9.42
N GLU A 134 6.34 12.22 9.11
CA GLU A 134 7.10 12.73 7.96
C GLU A 134 8.58 12.36 8.09
N ARG A 135 9.18 12.63 9.25
CA ARG A 135 10.57 12.29 9.54
C ARG A 135 10.83 10.80 9.48
N PHE A 136 9.87 9.97 9.92
CA PHE A 136 9.98 8.52 9.85
C PHE A 136 10.10 8.03 8.40
N PHE A 137 9.24 8.51 7.50
CA PHE A 137 9.31 8.10 6.09
C PHE A 137 10.53 8.69 5.36
N GLU A 138 10.98 9.90 5.70
CA GLU A 138 12.29 10.42 5.22
C GLU A 138 13.44 9.49 5.64
N MET A 139 13.46 9.07 6.91
CA MET A 139 14.48 8.16 7.41
C MET A 139 14.39 6.80 6.71
N LEU A 140 13.18 6.30 6.46
CA LEU A 140 12.97 5.07 5.71
C LEU A 140 13.62 5.17 4.32
N TYR A 141 13.34 6.25 3.59
CA TYR A 141 13.95 6.53 2.29
C TYR A 141 15.48 6.61 2.35
N ASN A 142 16.03 7.34 3.32
CA ASN A 142 17.48 7.47 3.52
C ASN A 142 18.16 6.13 3.86
N ASN A 143 17.42 5.16 4.40
CA ASN A 143 17.89 3.78 4.62
C ASN A 143 17.67 2.89 3.40
N ASN A 144 17.42 3.47 2.22
CA ASN A 144 17.10 2.76 0.98
C ASN A 144 15.90 1.80 1.14
N LYS A 145 14.90 2.20 1.94
CA LYS A 145 13.65 1.48 2.14
C LYS A 145 12.46 2.32 1.69
N GLN A 146 11.41 1.65 1.27
CA GLN A 146 10.17 2.28 0.81
C GLN A 146 8.98 1.41 1.19
N LEU A 147 7.99 2.02 1.85
CA LEU A 147 6.70 1.39 2.07
C LEU A 147 5.82 1.57 0.83
N VAL A 148 5.34 0.46 0.29
CA VAL A 148 4.29 0.44 -0.73
C VAL A 148 2.99 0.01 -0.06
N LEU A 149 2.10 0.97 0.15
CA LEU A 149 0.81 0.77 0.77
C LEU A 149 -0.25 0.49 -0.30
N LEU A 150 -0.83 -0.70 -0.25
CA LEU A 150 -1.86 -1.18 -1.16
C LEU A 150 -3.21 -1.13 -0.43
N LEU A 151 -4.12 -0.26 -0.87
CA LEU A 151 -5.43 -0.06 -0.26
C LEU A 151 -6.51 -0.57 -1.21
N ASP A 152 -7.14 -1.69 -0.87
CA ASP A 152 -8.27 -2.24 -1.62
C ASP A 152 -9.60 -1.68 -1.11
N GLU A 153 -10.59 -1.64 -1.99
CA GLU A 153 -11.92 -1.08 -1.74
C GLU A 153 -11.88 0.33 -1.11
N PHE A 154 -10.96 1.18 -1.58
CA PHE A 154 -10.70 2.50 -0.97
C PHE A 154 -11.90 3.45 -1.05
N ASP A 155 -12.84 3.22 -1.97
CA ASP A 155 -14.12 3.96 -2.03
C ASP A 155 -14.94 3.82 -0.73
N THR A 156 -14.79 2.72 0.01
CA THR A 156 -15.46 2.51 1.30
C THR A 156 -15.07 3.54 2.36
N VAL A 157 -13.89 4.17 2.22
CA VAL A 157 -13.44 5.25 3.12
C VAL A 157 -14.40 6.43 3.08
N LEU A 158 -15.04 6.70 1.95
CA LEU A 158 -16.02 7.80 1.80
C LEU A 158 -17.23 7.66 2.74
N HIS A 159 -17.51 6.45 3.20
CA HIS A 159 -18.60 6.16 4.14
C HIS A 159 -18.10 5.79 5.54
N HIS A 160 -16.78 5.78 5.76
CA HIS A 160 -16.19 5.37 7.02
C HIS A 160 -16.25 6.48 8.06
N THR A 161 -16.94 6.24 9.17
CA THR A 161 -17.25 7.25 10.22
C THR A 161 -16.05 7.98 10.80
N ARG A 162 -14.87 7.34 10.82
CA ARG A 162 -13.65 7.90 11.42
C ARG A 162 -12.51 8.20 10.44
N LEU A 163 -12.64 7.76 9.18
CA LEU A 163 -11.60 7.94 8.15
C LEU A 163 -12.06 8.90 7.05
N ASN A 164 -13.36 9.12 6.89
CA ASN A 164 -13.88 10.17 6.02
C ASN A 164 -13.67 11.56 6.64
N CYS A 165 -12.43 11.96 6.81
CA CYS A 165 -12.06 13.25 7.37
C CYS A 165 -10.85 13.84 6.63
N ALA A 166 -10.76 15.17 6.63
CA ALA A 166 -9.67 15.88 5.96
C ALA A 166 -8.30 15.44 6.48
N GLU A 167 -8.18 15.15 7.78
CA GLU A 167 -6.94 14.68 8.41
C GLU A 167 -6.40 13.41 7.74
N PHE A 168 -7.26 12.43 7.47
CA PHE A 168 -6.87 11.17 6.83
C PHE A 168 -6.35 11.39 5.41
N TYR A 169 -7.14 12.06 4.56
CA TYR A 169 -6.78 12.28 3.16
C TYR A 169 -5.57 13.20 3.01
N ALA A 170 -5.53 14.30 3.78
CA ALA A 170 -4.40 15.22 3.78
C ALA A 170 -3.14 14.53 4.31
N GLY A 171 -3.24 13.68 5.32
CA GLY A 171 -2.10 12.93 5.83
C GLY A 171 -1.55 11.91 4.86
N LEU A 172 -2.41 11.09 4.24
CA LEU A 172 -1.99 10.18 3.18
C LEU A 172 -1.26 10.92 2.05
N ARG A 173 -1.87 12.00 1.54
CA ARG A 173 -1.29 12.80 0.46
C ARG A 173 0.05 13.42 0.86
N SER A 174 0.09 14.06 2.02
CA SER A 174 1.27 14.81 2.48
C SER A 174 2.44 13.87 2.74
N LEU A 175 2.21 12.73 3.39
CA LEU A 175 3.25 11.74 3.62
C LEU A 175 3.74 11.12 2.31
N ALA A 176 2.85 10.80 1.37
CA ALA A 176 3.24 10.25 0.08
C ALA A 176 4.02 11.25 -0.79
N SER A 177 3.71 12.55 -0.72
CA SER A 177 4.39 13.57 -1.54
C SER A 177 5.65 14.15 -0.91
N ARG A 178 5.73 14.24 0.42
CA ARG A 178 6.83 14.91 1.14
C ARG A 178 7.93 13.97 1.59
N SER A 179 7.64 12.68 1.78
CA SER A 179 8.62 11.69 2.26
C SER A 179 9.75 11.34 1.29
N THR A 180 9.94 12.11 0.22
CA THR A 180 11.06 12.01 -0.74
C THR A 180 11.29 10.62 -1.33
N GLY A 181 10.31 9.71 -1.27
CA GLY A 181 10.42 8.35 -1.77
C GLY A 181 10.12 7.25 -0.74
N GLY A 182 9.91 7.61 0.53
CA GLY A 182 9.69 6.65 1.62
C GLY A 182 8.32 5.97 1.61
N LEU A 183 7.32 6.58 0.97
CA LEU A 183 5.96 6.06 0.89
C LEU A 183 5.39 6.17 -0.53
N SER A 184 4.83 5.06 -1.02
CA SER A 184 3.92 5.03 -2.17
C SER A 184 2.57 4.48 -1.76
N VAL A 185 1.50 5.04 -2.30
CA VAL A 185 0.14 4.55 -2.09
C VAL A 185 -0.45 4.08 -3.42
N VAL A 186 -0.94 2.85 -3.45
CA VAL A 186 -1.72 2.32 -4.56
C VAL A 186 -3.12 2.03 -4.04
N THR A 187 -4.10 2.79 -4.51
CA THR A 187 -5.51 2.57 -4.16
C THR A 187 -6.22 1.80 -5.25
N ALA A 188 -7.16 0.95 -4.86
CA ALA A 188 -8.13 0.33 -5.76
C ALA A 188 -9.53 0.74 -5.31
N SER A 189 -10.31 1.28 -6.24
CA SER A 189 -11.68 1.71 -6.00
C SER A 189 -12.62 1.21 -7.09
N ARG A 190 -13.89 1.11 -6.75
CA ARG A 190 -14.97 0.86 -7.72
C ARG A 190 -15.32 2.17 -8.43
N LEU A 191 -15.54 2.09 -9.74
CA LEU A 191 -16.36 3.10 -10.44
C LEU A 191 -17.81 2.63 -10.26
N SER A 192 -18.70 3.45 -9.71
CA SER A 192 -20.13 3.10 -9.69
C SER A 192 -20.75 3.44 -11.04
N LEU A 193 -21.64 2.59 -11.55
CA LEU A 193 -22.45 2.87 -12.75
C LEU A 193 -23.28 4.16 -12.64
N THR A 194 -23.54 4.66 -11.42
CA THR A 194 -24.21 5.95 -11.20
C THR A 194 -23.32 7.18 -11.45
N GLU A 195 -22.02 6.99 -11.67
CA GLU A 195 -21.03 8.05 -11.89
C GLU A 195 -20.47 8.06 -13.34
N LEU A 196 -21.04 7.24 -14.24
CA LEU A 196 -20.85 7.27 -15.70
C LEU A 196 -21.97 8.06 -16.38
#